data_AF-A0A507CDM6-F1
#
_entry.id   AF-A0A507CDM6-F1
#
_cell.length_a   1.000
_cell.length_b   1.000
_cell.length_c   1.000
_cell.angle_alpha   90.00
_cell.angle_beta   90.00
_cell.angle_gamma   90.00
#
_symmetry.space_group_name_H-M   'P 1'
#
loop_
_entity.id
_entity.type
_entity.pdbx_description
1 polymer ?
#
loop_
_entity_poly.entity_id
_entity_poly.type
_entity_poly.pdbx_seq_one_letter_code
_entity_poly.pdbx_strand_id
1 'polypeptide(L)'
;MLAADSSIRSQQTAQLINEASRQVPTRKIVFDSILANEISNAAFIFNQSTFSTSASTSLLPADVAFRDLIKSHPRDAAHEVLHQKDVFSNLKSQYLHIAHKKLLLERILAFPPELAKQQDVLDLETRVQQTIETKKLAKVAVEDTKKEVEEMAREIYTAYETLKNDVQQLLRSSTDVSALQQQLNEIEADDEGLQSSQIQELESSIQKENTKMKSIQTQMSAVTAEIESTQSKVQDMQDKLSVLNPQKVTAQQQAEDAIRATQLQDKSVEEVCSWYKRMTPLLMTMLGLKSVKSTSTTCMQMVFQVASSEPEQDATLQVSLGEGVADVDAKFLDLTLPLQETIRECRHYAGKRLDDLVPLLIRKSIDLARRHVLKMRELRGMDGKDIVYDDFGLIIEGLGKKSGKKWKLLVSSSYPRGVAGGITIEACGGVELQHVKTKISTAQLHTLSQVIPMLNEEDL
;
A
#
# COMPACT_ATOMS: atom_id res chain seq x y z
N MET A 1 11.35 -52.84 5.40
CA MET A 1 11.27 -54.27 5.78
C MET A 1 10.28 -54.54 6.90
N LEU A 2 10.14 -53.71 7.94
CA LEU A 2 9.19 -53.96 9.04
C LEU A 2 7.68 -53.86 8.67
N ALA A 3 7.33 -53.15 7.59
CA ALA A 3 5.94 -53.05 7.13
C ALA A 3 5.46 -54.29 6.33
N ALA A 4 6.38 -55.13 5.84
CA ALA A 4 6.02 -56.33 5.09
C ALA A 4 5.61 -57.49 6.02
N ASP A 5 6.20 -57.56 7.21
CA ASP A 5 5.92 -58.64 8.18
C ASP A 5 4.57 -58.50 8.90
N SER A 6 4.04 -57.28 9.06
CA SER A 6 2.72 -57.07 9.68
C SER A 6 1.57 -57.51 8.77
N SER A 7 1.72 -57.32 7.46
CA SER A 7 0.72 -57.73 6.47
C SER A 7 0.61 -59.26 6.33
N ILE A 8 1.75 -59.96 6.43
CA ILE A 8 1.77 -61.43 6.36
C ILE A 8 1.12 -62.04 7.61
N ARG A 9 1.38 -61.47 8.80
CA ARG A 9 0.74 -61.94 10.05
C ARG A 9 -0.76 -61.67 10.07
N SER A 10 -1.24 -60.54 9.52
CA SER A 10 -2.68 -60.26 9.48
C SER A 10 -3.43 -61.17 8.51
N GLN A 11 -2.80 -61.59 7.42
CA GLN A 11 -3.39 -62.57 6.49
C GLN A 11 -3.42 -63.97 7.09
N GLN A 12 -2.38 -64.39 7.82
CA GLN A 12 -2.37 -65.68 8.50
C GLN A 12 -3.41 -65.77 9.63
N THR A 13 -3.61 -64.70 10.42
CA THR A 13 -4.64 -64.69 11.47
C THR A 13 -6.05 -64.69 10.88
N ALA A 14 -6.29 -63.96 9.79
CA ALA A 14 -7.57 -63.99 9.09
C ALA A 14 -7.89 -65.38 8.50
N GLN A 15 -6.88 -66.11 7.99
CA GLN A 15 -7.06 -67.48 7.51
C GLN A 15 -7.39 -68.45 8.64
N LEU A 16 -6.69 -68.37 9.78
CA LEU A 16 -6.96 -69.22 10.95
C LEU A 16 -8.34 -68.99 11.56
N ILE A 17 -8.83 -67.74 11.60
CA ILE A 17 -10.18 -67.43 12.09
C ILE A 17 -11.24 -68.02 11.15
N ASN A 18 -11.02 -67.95 9.84
CA ASN A 18 -11.97 -68.48 8.85
C ASN A 18 -12.00 -70.02 8.84
N GLU A 19 -10.87 -70.66 9.14
CA GLU A 19 -10.77 -72.12 9.26
C GLU A 19 -11.37 -72.63 10.59
N ALA A 20 -11.17 -71.89 11.69
CA ALA A 20 -11.83 -72.17 12.96
C ALA A 20 -13.37 -71.99 12.87
N SER A 21 -13.85 -71.01 12.10
CA SER A 21 -15.28 -70.81 11.85
C SER A 21 -15.95 -71.96 11.09
N ARG A 22 -15.19 -72.75 10.32
CA ARG A 22 -15.73 -73.91 9.58
C ARG A 22 -15.80 -75.18 10.42
N GLN A 23 -15.06 -75.27 11.52
CA GLN A 23 -14.98 -76.46 12.37
C GLN A 23 -15.89 -76.43 13.61
N VAL A 24 -16.66 -75.37 13.84
CA VAL A 24 -17.66 -75.36 14.92
C VAL A 24 -18.98 -75.91 14.38
N PRO A 25 -19.35 -77.19 14.68
CA PRO A 25 -20.69 -77.66 14.38
C PRO A 25 -21.67 -76.80 15.18
N THR A 26 -22.43 -75.97 14.47
CA THR A 26 -23.45 -75.12 15.07
C THR A 26 -24.35 -75.98 15.96
N ARG A 27 -24.39 -75.68 17.27
CA ARG A 27 -25.19 -76.36 18.32
C ARG A 27 -26.63 -76.68 17.92
N LYS A 28 -27.18 -75.96 16.94
CA LYS A 28 -28.51 -76.16 16.37
C LYS A 28 -28.70 -77.56 15.74
N ILE A 29 -27.70 -78.09 15.03
CA ILE A 29 -27.82 -79.38 14.33
C ILE A 29 -27.84 -80.56 15.32
N VAL A 30 -27.09 -80.47 16.42
CA VAL A 30 -27.04 -81.53 17.44
C VAL A 30 -28.32 -81.54 18.28
N PHE A 31 -28.86 -80.38 18.65
CA PHE A 31 -30.10 -80.30 19.42
C PHE A 31 -31.33 -80.75 18.63
N ASP A 32 -31.42 -80.42 17.34
CA ASP A 32 -32.54 -80.84 16.49
C ASP A 32 -32.53 -82.36 16.25
N SER A 33 -31.35 -82.99 16.21
CA SER A 33 -31.23 -84.45 16.06
C SER A 33 -31.65 -85.25 17.30
N ILE A 34 -31.45 -84.69 18.50
CA ILE A 34 -31.81 -85.34 19.76
C ILE A 34 -33.33 -85.21 20.00
N LEU A 35 -33.91 -84.05 19.71
CA LEU A 35 -35.35 -83.81 19.81
C LEU A 35 -36.16 -84.69 18.84
N ALA A 36 -35.68 -84.90 17.62
CA ALA A 36 -36.36 -85.78 16.66
C ALA A 36 -36.40 -87.25 17.09
N ASN A 37 -35.38 -87.72 17.83
CA ASN A 37 -35.26 -89.11 18.25
C ASN A 37 -36.10 -89.43 19.51
N GLU A 38 -36.23 -88.47 20.43
CA GLU A 38 -37.07 -88.59 21.64
C GLU A 38 -38.58 -88.56 21.30
N ILE A 39 -38.99 -87.70 20.36
CA ILE A 39 -40.42 -87.56 19.97
C ILE A 39 -40.93 -88.81 19.23
N SER A 40 -40.07 -89.50 18.45
CA SER A 40 -40.45 -90.77 17.79
C SER A 40 -40.68 -91.91 18.77
N ASN A 41 -39.96 -91.95 19.90
CA ASN A 41 -40.10 -93.02 20.89
C ASN A 41 -41.34 -92.84 21.79
N ALA A 42 -41.73 -91.60 22.09
CA ALA A 42 -42.91 -91.34 22.92
C ALA A 42 -44.25 -91.61 22.19
N ALA A 43 -44.30 -91.41 20.87
CA ALA A 43 -45.53 -91.60 20.09
C ALA A 43 -45.95 -93.07 19.91
N PHE A 44 -45.03 -94.03 20.11
CA PHE A 44 -45.31 -95.46 19.89
C PHE A 44 -45.98 -96.16 21.08
N ILE A 45 -45.86 -95.63 22.31
CA ILE A 45 -46.29 -96.32 23.52
C ILE A 45 -47.74 -95.98 23.94
N PHE A 46 -48.33 -94.89 23.45
CA PHE A 46 -49.58 -94.36 24.01
C PHE A 46 -50.89 -94.82 23.31
N ASN A 47 -50.82 -95.67 22.25
CA ASN A 47 -51.97 -95.91 21.37
C ASN A 47 -52.68 -97.27 21.52
N GLN A 48 -52.50 -98.01 22.63
CA GLN A 48 -53.07 -99.37 22.76
C GLN A 48 -53.77 -99.74 24.09
N SER A 49 -54.17 -98.80 24.93
CA SER A 49 -54.86 -99.16 26.18
C SER A 49 -56.00 -98.22 26.54
N THR A 50 -57.12 -98.36 25.85
CA THR A 50 -58.43 -97.91 26.33
C THR A 50 -59.46 -99.03 26.09
N PHE A 51 -59.61 -99.93 27.06
CA PHE A 51 -60.83 -100.75 27.13
C PHE A 51 -61.35 -100.88 28.56
N SER A 52 -62.51 -100.25 28.70
CA SER A 52 -63.68 -100.45 29.56
C SER A 52 -63.75 -101.77 30.34
N THR A 53 -63.75 -101.64 31.66
CA THR A 53 -64.18 -102.67 32.60
C THR A 53 -65.70 -102.67 32.68
N SER A 54 -66.37 -103.53 31.91
CA SER A 54 -67.80 -103.82 32.07
C SER A 54 -68.02 -104.91 33.10
N ALA A 55 -68.79 -104.57 34.14
CA ALA A 55 -69.24 -105.45 35.21
C ALA A 55 -69.95 -106.71 34.69
N SER A 56 -69.61 -107.87 35.25
CA SER A 56 -70.34 -109.13 35.04
C SER A 56 -71.04 -109.52 36.33
N THR A 57 -72.33 -109.22 36.33
CA THR A 57 -73.34 -109.63 37.31
C THR A 57 -73.62 -111.13 37.17
N SER A 58 -74.01 -111.73 38.30
CA SER A 58 -74.41 -113.11 38.59
C SER A 58 -75.06 -113.94 37.48
N LEU A 59 -75.02 -115.28 37.62
CA LEU A 59 -76.22 -116.12 37.57
C LEU A 59 -75.98 -117.55 38.09
N LEU A 60 -76.86 -117.94 39.01
CA LEU A 60 -77.20 -119.30 39.46
C LEU A 60 -78.24 -119.91 38.48
N PRO A 61 -78.56 -121.22 38.58
CA PRO A 61 -79.11 -122.02 37.47
C PRO A 61 -80.63 -121.85 37.30
N ALA A 62 -81.07 -121.47 36.10
CA ALA A 62 -82.49 -121.40 35.69
C ALA A 62 -82.74 -122.01 34.29
N ASP A 63 -81.94 -123.02 33.90
CA ASP A 63 -81.81 -123.46 32.50
C ASP A 63 -82.81 -124.55 32.05
N VAL A 64 -83.83 -124.86 32.86
CA VAL A 64 -84.81 -125.92 32.51
C VAL A 64 -86.20 -125.35 32.18
N ALA A 65 -86.59 -124.20 32.74
CA ALA A 65 -87.92 -123.62 32.51
C ALA A 65 -88.01 -122.77 31.23
N PHE A 66 -86.88 -122.27 30.70
CA PHE A 66 -86.89 -121.39 29.54
C PHE A 66 -87.19 -122.16 28.24
N ARG A 67 -86.78 -123.42 28.15
CA ARG A 67 -86.90 -124.24 26.93
C ARG A 67 -88.34 -124.61 26.57
N ASP A 68 -89.23 -124.72 27.56
CA ASP A 68 -90.63 -125.10 27.32
C ASP A 68 -91.53 -123.90 26.96
N LEU A 69 -91.14 -122.68 27.32
CA LEU A 69 -91.88 -121.46 26.96
C LEU A 69 -91.70 -121.07 25.47
N ILE A 70 -90.52 -121.39 24.90
CA ILE A 70 -90.11 -121.05 23.53
C ILE A 70 -90.98 -121.73 22.46
N LYS A 71 -91.70 -122.81 22.78
CA LYS A 71 -92.53 -123.53 21.78
C LYS A 71 -93.85 -122.84 21.45
N SER A 72 -94.26 -121.79 22.16
CA SER A 72 -95.60 -121.20 21.99
C SER A 72 -95.68 -119.94 21.13
N HIS A 73 -94.57 -119.20 20.89
CA HIS A 73 -94.60 -117.94 20.12
C HIS A 73 -93.36 -117.76 19.21
N PRO A 74 -93.54 -117.60 17.88
CA PRO A 74 -92.43 -117.50 16.91
C PRO A 74 -91.58 -116.22 17.05
N ARG A 75 -92.08 -115.22 17.78
CA ARG A 75 -91.34 -113.98 18.06
C ARG A 75 -90.18 -114.21 19.05
N ASP A 76 -90.31 -115.19 19.94
CA ASP A 76 -89.30 -115.52 20.95
C ASP A 76 -88.14 -116.34 20.37
N ALA A 77 -88.41 -117.14 19.32
CA ALA A 77 -87.35 -117.86 18.61
C ALA A 77 -86.34 -116.91 17.93
N ALA A 78 -86.79 -115.76 17.43
CA ALA A 78 -85.91 -114.75 16.84
C ALA A 78 -85.01 -114.07 17.89
N HIS A 79 -85.55 -113.80 19.08
CA HIS A 79 -84.77 -113.28 20.20
C HIS A 79 -83.74 -114.29 20.71
N GLU A 80 -84.08 -115.58 20.76
CA GLU A 80 -83.14 -116.63 21.16
C GLU A 80 -82.00 -116.79 20.14
N VAL A 81 -82.28 -116.71 18.83
CA VAL A 81 -81.22 -116.75 17.80
C VAL A 81 -80.30 -115.53 17.91
N LEU A 82 -80.84 -114.34 18.21
CA LEU A 82 -80.02 -113.15 18.46
C LEU A 82 -79.18 -113.30 19.74
N HIS A 83 -79.78 -113.81 20.81
CA HIS A 83 -79.06 -114.08 22.05
C HIS A 83 -77.92 -115.10 21.83
N GLN A 84 -78.17 -116.20 21.13
CA GLN A 84 -77.13 -117.17 20.79
C GLN A 84 -76.04 -116.56 19.92
N LYS A 85 -76.41 -115.72 18.94
CA LYS A 85 -75.43 -114.98 18.13
C LYS A 85 -74.55 -114.08 19.00
N ASP A 86 -75.13 -113.39 19.99
CA ASP A 86 -74.39 -112.53 20.91
C ASP A 86 -73.49 -113.35 21.84
N VAL A 87 -73.97 -114.49 22.35
CA VAL A 87 -73.16 -115.42 23.16
C VAL A 87 -71.99 -115.98 22.35
N PHE A 88 -72.21 -116.41 21.10
CA PHE A 88 -71.13 -116.90 20.24
C PHE A 88 -70.17 -115.79 19.81
N SER A 89 -70.67 -114.57 19.58
CA SER A 89 -69.84 -113.40 19.29
C SER A 89 -68.94 -113.05 20.48
N ASN A 90 -69.48 -113.09 21.70
CA ASN A 90 -68.75 -112.85 22.93
C ASN A 90 -67.73 -113.99 23.21
N LEU A 91 -68.12 -115.24 23.00
CA LEU A 91 -67.20 -116.38 23.15
C LEU A 91 -66.05 -116.29 22.14
N LYS A 92 -66.33 -115.91 20.89
CA LYS A 92 -65.32 -115.69 19.86
C LYS A 92 -64.37 -114.55 20.23
N SER A 93 -64.89 -113.43 20.73
CA SER A 93 -64.04 -112.29 21.15
C SER A 93 -63.15 -112.67 22.33
N GLN A 94 -63.68 -113.41 23.31
CA GLN A 94 -62.91 -113.93 24.43
C GLN A 94 -61.80 -114.88 23.99
N TYR A 95 -62.09 -115.82 23.09
CA TYR A 95 -61.08 -116.74 22.56
C TYR A 95 -59.97 -116.00 21.82
N LEU A 96 -60.33 -115.01 20.99
CA LEU A 96 -59.37 -114.20 20.24
C LEU A 96 -58.48 -113.39 21.20
N HIS A 97 -59.05 -112.83 22.26
CA HIS A 97 -58.30 -112.12 23.29
C HIS A 97 -57.36 -113.04 24.08
N ILE A 98 -57.81 -114.26 24.43
CA ILE A 98 -56.95 -115.27 25.07
C ILE A 98 -55.81 -115.68 24.14
N ALA A 99 -56.09 -115.89 22.84
CA ALA A 99 -55.08 -116.22 21.85
C ALA A 99 -54.04 -115.09 21.70
N HIS A 100 -54.48 -113.82 21.66
CA HIS A 100 -53.57 -112.67 21.64
C HIS A 100 -52.73 -112.55 22.92
N LYS A 101 -53.34 -112.73 24.10
CA LYS A 101 -52.61 -112.75 25.38
C LYS A 101 -51.56 -113.84 25.41
N LYS A 102 -51.91 -115.04 24.94
CA LYS A 102 -50.99 -116.16 24.84
C LYS A 102 -49.83 -115.82 23.90
N LEU A 103 -50.11 -115.28 22.72
CA LEU A 103 -49.09 -114.90 21.74
C LEU A 103 -48.17 -113.78 22.26
N LEU A 104 -48.72 -112.80 22.99
CA LEU A 104 -47.93 -111.75 23.64
C LEU A 104 -47.03 -112.33 24.74
N LEU A 105 -47.58 -113.19 25.60
CA LEU A 105 -46.81 -113.86 26.64
C LEU A 105 -45.73 -114.76 26.04
N GLU A 106 -46.04 -115.52 25.00
CA GLU A 106 -45.05 -116.31 24.26
C GLU A 106 -43.96 -115.41 23.67
N ARG A 107 -44.31 -114.25 23.09
CA ARG A 107 -43.33 -113.32 22.53
C ARG A 107 -42.47 -112.62 23.58
N ILE A 108 -43.03 -112.28 24.73
CA ILE A 108 -42.30 -111.67 25.86
C ILE A 108 -41.41 -112.72 26.54
N LEU A 109 -41.91 -113.94 26.72
CA LEU A 109 -41.17 -115.04 27.36
C LEU A 109 -40.18 -115.75 26.42
N ALA A 110 -40.34 -115.62 25.10
CA ALA A 110 -39.40 -116.16 24.10
C ALA A 110 -38.00 -115.57 24.25
N PHE A 111 -37.90 -114.36 24.79
CA PHE A 111 -36.64 -113.71 25.09
C PHE A 111 -36.64 -113.36 26.58
N PRO A 112 -36.32 -114.31 27.48
CA PRO A 112 -36.15 -113.99 28.89
C PRO A 112 -35.10 -112.86 28.98
N PRO A 113 -35.38 -111.74 29.66
CA PRO A 113 -34.42 -110.66 29.77
C PRO A 113 -33.14 -111.23 30.37
N GLU A 114 -32.03 -111.10 29.64
CA GLU A 114 -30.74 -111.50 30.16
C GLU A 114 -30.46 -110.64 31.39
N LEU A 115 -30.62 -111.24 32.57
CA LEU A 115 -30.28 -110.59 33.82
C LEU A 115 -28.77 -110.35 33.78
N ALA A 116 -28.38 -109.08 33.77
CA ALA A 116 -26.97 -108.68 33.75
C ALA A 116 -26.21 -109.45 34.85
N LYS A 117 -25.11 -110.10 34.47
CA LYS A 117 -24.31 -110.84 35.44
C LYS A 117 -23.70 -109.81 36.40
N GLN A 118 -23.50 -110.20 37.66
CA GLN A 118 -22.87 -109.32 38.66
C GLN A 118 -21.51 -108.77 38.17
N GLN A 119 -20.79 -109.54 37.36
CA GLN A 119 -19.55 -109.10 36.73
C GLN A 119 -19.77 -107.92 35.76
N ASP A 120 -20.81 -107.96 34.94
CA ASP A 120 -21.12 -106.90 33.97
C ASP A 120 -21.49 -105.60 34.69
N VAL A 121 -22.13 -105.69 35.86
CA VAL A 121 -22.44 -104.54 36.72
C VAL A 121 -21.18 -103.91 37.29
N LEU A 122 -20.24 -104.71 37.82
CA LEU A 122 -18.95 -104.21 38.33
C LEU A 122 -18.10 -103.60 37.21
N ASP A 123 -18.07 -104.23 36.03
CA ASP A 123 -17.36 -103.70 34.86
C ASP A 123 -18.00 -102.39 34.37
N LEU A 124 -19.33 -102.26 34.46
CA LEU A 124 -20.02 -101.02 34.13
C LEU A 124 -19.75 -99.93 35.19
N GLU A 125 -19.76 -100.26 36.47
CA GLU A 125 -19.45 -99.33 37.56
C GLU A 125 -18.02 -98.80 37.47
N THR A 126 -17.05 -99.65 37.18
CA THR A 126 -15.65 -99.22 36.98
C THR A 126 -15.51 -98.32 35.74
N ARG A 127 -16.19 -98.63 34.63
CA ARG A 127 -16.25 -97.74 33.46
C ARG A 127 -16.93 -96.40 33.77
N VAL A 128 -18.00 -96.41 34.56
CA VAL A 128 -18.69 -95.18 35.00
C VAL A 128 -17.77 -94.36 35.90
N GLN A 129 -17.03 -94.96 36.83
CA GLN A 129 -16.06 -94.25 37.67
C GLN A 129 -14.93 -93.64 36.82
N GLN A 130 -14.34 -94.42 35.90
CA GLN A 130 -13.31 -93.93 34.98
C GLN A 130 -13.81 -92.76 34.13
N THR A 131 -15.03 -92.86 33.58
CA THR A 131 -15.63 -91.77 32.80
C THR A 131 -15.98 -90.54 33.64
N ILE A 132 -16.33 -90.71 34.91
CA ILE A 132 -16.51 -89.60 35.85
C ILE A 132 -15.18 -88.90 36.11
N GLU A 133 -14.09 -89.64 36.33
CA GLU A 133 -12.75 -89.07 36.56
C GLU A 133 -12.22 -88.35 35.32
N THR A 134 -12.33 -88.96 34.13
CA THR A 134 -11.94 -88.28 32.88
C THR A 134 -12.78 -87.04 32.62
N LYS A 135 -14.09 -87.08 32.92
CA LYS A 135 -14.97 -85.90 32.82
C LYS A 135 -14.59 -84.81 33.82
N LYS A 136 -14.17 -85.15 35.04
CA LYS A 136 -13.68 -84.18 36.03
C LYS A 136 -12.38 -83.52 35.57
N LEU A 137 -11.41 -84.31 35.08
CA LEU A 137 -10.15 -83.79 34.53
C LEU A 137 -10.39 -82.90 33.30
N ALA A 138 -11.25 -83.33 32.38
CA ALA A 138 -11.62 -82.53 31.21
C ALA A 138 -12.34 -81.24 31.61
N LYS A 139 -13.19 -81.26 32.64
CA LYS A 139 -13.85 -80.05 33.17
C LYS A 139 -12.82 -79.05 33.71
N VAL A 140 -11.83 -79.51 34.47
CA VAL A 140 -10.76 -78.65 34.99
C VAL A 140 -9.97 -78.03 33.82
N ALA A 141 -9.56 -78.83 32.84
CA ALA A 141 -8.86 -78.33 31.65
C ALA A 141 -9.69 -77.31 30.85
N VAL A 142 -11.02 -77.50 30.75
CA VAL A 142 -11.91 -76.54 30.10
C VAL A 142 -12.04 -75.24 30.90
N GLU A 143 -12.10 -75.29 32.23
CA GLU A 143 -12.12 -74.07 33.05
C GLU A 143 -10.77 -73.33 33.02
N ASP A 144 -9.65 -74.04 32.95
CA ASP A 144 -8.33 -73.41 32.84
C ASP A 144 -8.13 -72.74 31.47
N THR A 145 -8.48 -73.44 30.37
CA THR A 145 -8.46 -72.82 29.03
C THR A 145 -9.44 -71.66 28.91
N LYS A 146 -10.59 -71.71 29.58
CA LYS A 146 -11.51 -70.57 29.66
C LYS A 146 -10.88 -69.36 30.36
N LYS A 147 -10.17 -69.56 31.47
CA LYS A 147 -9.46 -68.47 32.17
C LYS A 147 -8.37 -67.87 31.27
N GLU A 148 -7.58 -68.69 30.59
CA GLU A 148 -6.55 -68.23 29.65
C GLU A 148 -7.16 -67.38 28.52
N VAL A 149 -8.31 -67.82 27.96
CA VAL A 149 -9.02 -67.05 26.94
C VAL A 149 -9.57 -65.73 27.49
N GLU A 150 -10.09 -65.72 28.72
CA GLU A 150 -10.55 -64.48 29.37
C GLU A 150 -9.39 -63.51 29.66
N GLU A 151 -8.21 -64.01 30.05
CA GLU A 151 -7.00 -63.21 30.24
C GLU A 151 -6.50 -62.64 28.91
N MET A 152 -6.37 -63.46 27.87
CA MET A 152 -6.02 -62.99 26.52
C MET A 152 -7.02 -61.97 26.00
N ALA A 153 -8.32 -62.15 26.24
CA ALA A 153 -9.34 -61.18 25.84
C ALA A 153 -9.18 -59.83 26.57
N ARG A 154 -8.83 -59.85 27.87
CA ARG A 154 -8.53 -58.63 28.63
C ARG A 154 -7.27 -57.94 28.11
N GLU A 155 -6.21 -58.70 27.83
CA GLU A 155 -4.96 -58.17 27.26
C GLU A 155 -5.17 -57.56 25.86
N ILE A 156 -5.97 -58.21 25.00
CA ILE A 156 -6.31 -57.67 23.69
C ILE A 156 -7.11 -56.37 23.84
N TYR A 157 -8.04 -56.30 24.80
CA TYR A 157 -8.82 -55.09 25.04
C TYR A 157 -7.94 -53.93 25.53
N THR A 158 -7.01 -54.17 26.46
CA THR A 158 -6.08 -53.13 26.93
C THR A 158 -5.10 -52.71 25.83
N ALA A 159 -4.62 -53.65 25.00
CA ALA A 159 -3.81 -53.36 23.82
C ALA A 159 -4.57 -52.53 22.78
N TYR A 160 -5.87 -52.78 22.60
CA TYR A 160 -6.72 -52.02 21.69
C TYR A 160 -6.94 -50.58 22.18
N GLU A 161 -7.24 -50.38 23.47
CA GLU A 161 -7.42 -49.03 24.04
C GLU A 161 -6.12 -48.23 24.03
N THR A 162 -4.98 -48.86 24.28
CA THR A 162 -3.66 -48.20 24.14
C THR A 162 -3.39 -47.80 22.69
N LEU A 163 -3.56 -48.71 21.73
CA LEU A 163 -3.41 -48.41 20.29
C LEU A 163 -4.32 -47.26 19.84
N LYS A 164 -5.58 -47.24 20.31
CA LYS A 164 -6.54 -46.18 20.01
C LYS A 164 -6.07 -44.83 20.54
N ASN A 165 -5.51 -44.77 21.76
CA ASN A 165 -4.95 -43.55 22.32
C ASN A 165 -3.72 -43.10 21.53
N ASP A 166 -2.84 -44.02 21.14
CA ASP A 166 -1.65 -43.71 20.34
C ASP A 166 -2.02 -43.15 18.96
N VAL A 167 -3.04 -43.72 18.30
CA VAL A 167 -3.57 -43.19 17.02
C VAL A 167 -4.12 -41.78 17.21
N GLN A 168 -4.84 -41.50 18.29
CA GLN A 168 -5.33 -40.15 18.58
C GLN A 168 -4.18 -39.15 18.83
N GLN A 169 -3.14 -39.56 19.55
CA GLN A 169 -1.94 -38.73 19.75
C GLN A 169 -1.21 -38.48 18.44
N LEU A 170 -1.08 -39.49 17.58
CA LEU A 170 -0.43 -39.37 16.29
C LEU A 170 -1.21 -38.42 15.37
N LEU A 171 -2.54 -38.48 15.36
CA LEU A 171 -3.39 -37.53 14.65
C LEU A 171 -3.18 -36.09 15.13
N ARG A 172 -3.12 -35.85 16.45
CA ARG A 172 -2.82 -34.52 17.00
C ARG A 172 -1.43 -34.02 16.60
N SER A 173 -0.41 -34.88 16.71
CA SER A 173 0.95 -34.52 16.28
C SER A 173 1.02 -34.22 14.79
N SER A 174 0.24 -34.93 13.96
CA SER A 174 0.17 -34.67 12.53
C SER A 174 -0.48 -33.33 12.22
N THR A 175 -1.51 -32.92 12.96
CA THR A 175 -2.11 -31.60 12.83
C THR A 175 -1.15 -30.49 13.26
N ASP A 176 -0.38 -30.73 14.32
CA ASP A 176 0.62 -29.78 14.81
C ASP A 176 1.77 -29.61 13.79
N VAL A 177 2.25 -30.71 13.19
CA VAL A 177 3.25 -30.65 12.12
C VAL A 177 2.72 -29.89 10.90
N SER A 178 1.47 -30.11 10.50
CA SER A 178 0.86 -29.37 9.40
C SER A 178 0.73 -27.87 9.70
N ALA A 179 0.39 -27.52 10.94
CA ALA A 179 0.31 -26.12 11.37
C ALA A 179 1.69 -25.46 11.41
N LEU A 180 2.71 -26.16 11.92
CA LEU A 180 4.10 -25.69 11.91
C LEU A 180 4.66 -25.52 10.50
N GLN A 181 4.35 -26.44 9.58
CA GLN A 181 4.71 -26.31 8.16
C GLN A 181 4.06 -25.08 7.51
N GLN A 182 2.80 -24.81 7.84
CA GLN A 182 2.13 -23.60 7.35
C GLN A 182 2.82 -22.33 7.89
N GLN A 183 3.16 -22.30 9.18
CA GLN A 183 3.91 -21.19 9.78
C GLN A 183 5.30 -21.03 9.15
N LEU A 184 5.99 -22.13 8.84
CA LEU A 184 7.29 -22.11 8.17
C LEU A 184 7.17 -21.52 6.75
N ASN A 185 6.15 -21.93 5.99
CA ASN A 185 5.89 -21.38 4.66
C ASN A 185 5.51 -19.89 4.72
N GLU A 186 4.77 -19.46 5.74
CA GLU A 186 4.45 -18.03 5.96
C GLU A 186 5.72 -17.22 6.28
N ILE A 187 6.59 -17.74 7.14
CA ILE A 187 7.88 -17.11 7.46
C ILE A 187 8.81 -17.08 6.24
N GLU A 188 8.86 -18.16 5.45
CA GLU A 188 9.65 -18.21 4.22
C GLU A 188 9.13 -17.22 3.18
N ALA A 189 7.82 -17.08 3.03
CA ALA A 189 7.22 -16.08 2.14
C ALA A 189 7.52 -14.63 2.60
N ASP A 190 7.50 -14.39 3.91
CA ASP A 190 7.86 -13.10 4.50
C ASP A 190 9.37 -12.80 4.34
N ASP A 191 10.24 -13.81 4.50
CA ASP A 191 11.71 -13.66 4.33
C ASP A 191 12.09 -13.46 2.85
N GLU A 192 11.45 -14.16 1.90
CA GLU A 192 11.64 -13.89 0.47
C GLU A 192 11.19 -12.46 0.08
N GLY A 193 10.07 -11.99 0.66
CA GLY A 193 9.58 -10.62 0.46
C GLY A 193 10.50 -9.55 1.06
N LEU A 194 11.03 -9.79 2.26
CA LEU A 194 11.95 -8.88 2.96
C LEU A 194 13.34 -8.88 2.33
N GLN A 195 13.90 -10.04 2.01
CA GLN A 195 15.22 -10.13 1.39
C GLN A 195 15.22 -9.57 -0.02
N SER A 196 14.23 -9.85 -0.86
CA SER A 196 14.21 -9.29 -2.23
C SER A 196 14.10 -7.76 -2.24
N SER A 197 13.34 -7.17 -1.32
CA SER A 197 13.10 -5.71 -1.29
C SER A 197 14.23 -4.96 -0.58
N GLN A 198 14.66 -5.40 0.60
CA GLN A 198 15.73 -4.74 1.35
C GLN A 198 17.09 -4.91 0.67
N ILE A 199 17.39 -6.07 0.06
CA ILE A 199 18.65 -6.27 -0.66
C ILE A 199 18.70 -5.37 -1.89
N GLN A 200 17.61 -5.24 -2.66
CA GLN A 200 17.55 -4.30 -3.78
C GLN A 200 17.70 -2.84 -3.33
N GLU A 201 17.06 -2.44 -2.23
CA GLU A 201 17.22 -1.09 -1.68
C GLU A 201 18.66 -0.82 -1.24
N LEU A 202 19.29 -1.78 -0.53
CA LEU A 202 20.69 -1.72 -0.11
C LEU A 202 21.64 -1.68 -1.30
N GLU A 203 21.45 -2.53 -2.32
CA GLU A 203 22.25 -2.51 -3.56
C GLU A 203 22.11 -1.17 -4.29
N SER A 204 20.90 -0.63 -4.38
CA SER A 204 20.66 0.69 -4.97
C SER A 204 21.34 1.81 -4.17
N SER A 205 21.38 1.69 -2.84
CA SER A 205 22.05 2.63 -1.94
C SER A 205 23.57 2.56 -2.12
N ILE A 206 24.13 1.35 -2.17
CA ILE A 206 25.56 1.11 -2.43
C ILE A 206 25.96 1.63 -3.81
N GLN A 207 25.14 1.45 -4.84
CA GLN A 207 25.39 2.04 -6.16
C GLN A 207 25.37 3.58 -6.10
N LYS A 208 24.40 4.19 -5.41
CA LYS A 208 24.34 5.65 -5.22
C LYS A 208 25.56 6.17 -4.46
N GLU A 209 26.02 5.48 -3.41
CA GLU A 209 27.24 5.87 -2.70
C GLU A 209 28.49 5.69 -3.57
N ASN A 210 28.60 4.61 -4.34
CA ASN A 210 29.72 4.41 -5.26
C ASN A 210 29.79 5.49 -6.35
N THR A 211 28.64 5.89 -6.91
CA THR A 211 28.61 6.99 -7.89
C THR A 211 29.01 8.33 -7.27
N LYS A 212 28.57 8.62 -6.03
CA LYS A 212 29.02 9.79 -5.27
C LYS A 212 30.52 9.74 -4.99
N MET A 213 31.04 8.59 -4.58
CA MET A 213 32.47 8.40 -4.29
C MET A 213 33.33 8.62 -5.54
N LYS A 214 32.92 8.06 -6.69
CA LYS A 214 33.57 8.33 -7.98
C LYS A 214 33.53 9.81 -8.36
N SER A 215 32.39 10.48 -8.16
CA SER A 215 32.27 11.92 -8.40
C SER A 215 33.21 12.73 -7.52
N ILE A 216 33.27 12.43 -6.21
CA ILE A 216 34.19 13.09 -5.28
C ILE A 216 35.64 12.83 -5.69
N GLN A 217 35.98 11.61 -6.10
CA GLN A 217 37.32 11.27 -6.56
C GLN A 217 37.71 12.04 -7.83
N THR A 218 36.78 12.20 -8.78
CA THR A 218 37.03 13.05 -9.96
C THR A 218 37.20 14.52 -9.58
N GLN A 219 36.40 15.05 -8.66
CA GLN A 219 36.56 16.42 -8.15
C GLN A 219 37.90 16.59 -7.43
N MET A 220 38.30 15.62 -6.61
CA MET A 220 39.57 15.65 -5.91
C MET A 220 40.74 15.65 -6.90
N SER A 221 40.70 14.83 -7.94
CA SER A 221 41.71 14.84 -9.01
C SER A 221 41.77 16.16 -9.77
N ALA A 222 40.62 16.80 -10.03
CA ALA A 222 40.56 18.10 -10.68
C ALA A 222 41.14 19.21 -9.80
N VAL A 223 40.82 19.20 -8.50
CA VAL A 223 41.38 20.14 -7.52
C VAL A 223 42.88 19.94 -7.36
N THR A 224 43.37 18.70 -7.33
CA THR A 224 44.83 18.44 -7.28
C THR A 224 45.53 18.99 -8.52
N ALA A 225 44.97 18.77 -9.72
CA ALA A 225 45.52 19.35 -10.94
C ALA A 225 45.49 20.89 -10.95
N GLU A 226 44.45 21.50 -10.35
CA GLU A 226 44.36 22.96 -10.19
C GLU A 226 45.39 23.47 -9.17
N ILE A 227 45.61 22.77 -8.07
CA ILE A 227 46.67 23.07 -7.09
C ILE A 227 48.04 23.01 -7.76
N GLU A 228 48.34 21.95 -8.52
CA GLU A 228 49.61 21.84 -9.24
C GLU A 228 49.78 22.96 -10.27
N SER A 229 48.73 23.30 -11.02
CA SER A 229 48.74 24.41 -11.97
C SER A 229 48.96 25.76 -11.30
N THR A 230 48.25 26.03 -10.19
CA THR A 230 48.39 27.28 -9.44
C THR A 230 49.75 27.36 -8.75
N GLN A 231 50.28 26.27 -8.24
CA GLN A 231 51.63 26.20 -7.68
C GLN A 231 52.69 26.48 -8.74
N SER A 232 52.56 25.92 -9.94
CA SER A 232 53.44 26.26 -11.07
C SER A 232 53.34 27.74 -11.45
N LYS A 233 52.13 28.32 -11.48
CA LYS A 233 51.94 29.76 -11.74
C LYS A 233 52.54 30.63 -10.65
N VAL A 234 52.41 30.22 -9.39
CA VAL A 234 53.02 30.92 -8.24
C VAL A 234 54.54 30.87 -8.35
N GLN A 235 55.11 29.72 -8.71
CA GLN A 235 56.54 29.59 -8.94
C GLN A 235 57.01 30.49 -10.10
N ASP A 236 56.31 30.48 -11.24
CA ASP A 236 56.59 31.38 -12.36
C ASP A 236 56.51 32.86 -11.96
N MET A 237 55.53 33.22 -11.11
CA MET A 237 55.36 34.57 -10.59
C MET A 237 56.47 34.92 -9.59
N GLN A 238 56.89 33.98 -8.76
CA GLN A 238 58.01 34.11 -7.82
C GLN A 238 59.31 34.36 -8.59
N ASP A 239 59.55 33.60 -9.66
CA ASP A 239 60.71 33.74 -10.53
C ASP A 239 60.67 35.10 -11.25
N LYS A 240 59.51 35.51 -11.79
CA LYS A 240 59.32 36.86 -12.36
C LYS A 240 59.53 37.96 -11.33
N LEU A 241 59.06 37.79 -10.09
CA LEU A 241 59.28 38.74 -9.00
C LEU A 241 60.75 38.80 -8.61
N SER A 242 61.48 37.68 -8.65
CA SER A 242 62.92 37.65 -8.38
C SER A 242 63.72 38.45 -9.40
N VAL A 243 63.24 38.54 -10.65
CA VAL A 243 63.82 39.37 -11.72
C VAL A 243 63.33 40.82 -11.66
N LEU A 244 62.06 41.04 -11.30
CA LEU A 244 61.46 42.38 -11.20
C LEU A 244 61.90 43.15 -9.96
N ASN A 245 62.18 42.48 -8.84
CA ASN A 245 62.68 43.14 -7.62
C ASN A 245 63.99 43.93 -7.84
N PRO A 246 65.05 43.36 -8.45
CA PRO A 246 66.24 44.14 -8.76
C PRO A 246 65.95 45.23 -9.78
N GLN A 247 65.07 45.00 -10.77
CA GLN A 247 64.64 46.04 -11.71
C GLN A 247 63.89 47.19 -11.04
N LYS A 248 63.00 46.88 -10.08
CA LYS A 248 62.30 47.87 -9.25
C LYS A 248 63.28 48.68 -8.42
N VAL A 249 64.27 48.04 -7.80
CA VAL A 249 65.31 48.76 -7.04
C VAL A 249 66.09 49.70 -7.97
N THR A 250 66.45 49.26 -9.18
CA THR A 250 67.13 50.15 -10.15
C THR A 250 66.23 51.26 -10.68
N ALA A 251 64.95 50.99 -10.94
CA ALA A 251 63.98 51.98 -11.42
C ALA A 251 63.60 52.95 -10.31
N GLN A 252 63.56 52.51 -9.05
CA GLN A 252 63.32 53.36 -7.90
C GLN A 252 64.53 54.25 -7.62
N GLN A 253 65.75 53.76 -7.79
CA GLN A 253 66.95 54.62 -7.80
C GLN A 253 66.91 55.64 -8.93
N GLN A 254 66.53 55.23 -10.15
CA GLN A 254 66.35 56.15 -11.27
C GLN A 254 65.22 57.15 -11.05
N ALA A 255 64.13 56.75 -10.39
CA ALA A 255 63.00 57.62 -10.04
C ALA A 255 63.37 58.56 -8.89
N GLU A 256 64.14 58.13 -7.90
CA GLU A 256 64.66 58.99 -6.84
C GLU A 256 65.68 59.99 -7.39
N ASP A 257 66.50 59.59 -8.37
CA ASP A 257 67.41 60.48 -9.09
C ASP A 257 66.65 61.42 -10.03
N ALA A 258 65.54 60.98 -10.65
CA ALA A 258 64.62 61.82 -11.41
C ALA A 258 63.82 62.76 -10.50
N ILE A 259 63.42 62.32 -9.30
CA ILE A 259 62.76 63.16 -8.29
C ILE A 259 63.73 64.22 -7.78
N ARG A 260 65.00 63.87 -7.51
CA ARG A 260 66.07 64.85 -7.23
C ARG A 260 66.28 65.81 -8.41
N ALA A 261 66.17 65.33 -9.65
CA ALA A 261 66.25 66.17 -10.84
C ALA A 261 65.01 67.10 -11.01
N THR A 262 63.81 66.64 -10.67
CA THR A 262 62.58 67.46 -10.68
C THR A 262 62.42 68.36 -9.45
N GLN A 263 63.12 68.09 -8.35
CA GLN A 263 63.22 69.05 -7.23
C GLN A 263 64.07 70.27 -7.60
N LEU A 264 64.80 70.23 -8.74
CA LEU A 264 65.59 71.33 -9.28
C LEU A 264 64.89 72.11 -10.42
N GLN A 265 63.70 71.70 -10.91
CA GLN A 265 62.83 72.43 -11.86
C GLN A 265 61.40 71.82 -11.79
N ASP A 266 60.27 72.54 -11.66
CA ASP A 266 59.92 73.87 -12.15
C ASP A 266 58.75 74.41 -11.30
N LYS A 267 58.95 75.49 -10.52
CA LYS A 267 57.92 76.09 -9.63
C LYS A 267 56.63 76.46 -10.37
N SER A 268 56.73 76.64 -11.68
CA SER A 268 55.61 76.92 -12.60
C SER A 268 54.52 75.86 -12.56
N VAL A 269 54.86 74.57 -12.45
CA VAL A 269 53.87 73.47 -12.50
C VAL A 269 53.09 73.34 -11.19
N GLU A 270 53.75 73.60 -10.05
CA GLU A 270 53.08 73.65 -8.74
C GLU A 270 52.19 74.89 -8.62
N GLU A 271 52.63 76.04 -9.13
CA GLU A 271 51.81 77.25 -9.21
C GLU A 271 50.56 77.01 -10.06
N VAL A 272 50.70 76.40 -11.25
CA VAL A 272 49.58 76.05 -12.13
C VAL A 272 48.63 75.03 -11.48
N CYS A 273 49.15 73.98 -10.84
CA CYS A 273 48.32 73.01 -10.12
C CYS A 273 47.58 73.63 -8.94
N SER A 274 48.22 74.54 -8.21
CA SER A 274 47.60 75.26 -7.09
C SER A 274 46.53 76.25 -7.57
N TRP A 275 46.74 76.89 -8.72
CA TRP A 275 45.77 77.74 -9.38
C TRP A 275 44.53 76.94 -9.81
N TYR A 276 44.70 75.79 -10.46
CA TYR A 276 43.57 74.92 -10.82
C TYR A 276 42.80 74.45 -9.58
N LYS A 277 43.49 74.01 -8.52
CA LYS A 277 42.83 73.61 -7.26
C LYS A 277 42.03 74.77 -6.63
N ARG A 278 42.52 76.01 -6.72
CA ARG A 278 41.83 77.20 -6.20
C ARG A 278 40.67 77.64 -7.10
N MET A 279 40.80 77.48 -8.41
CA MET A 279 39.82 77.94 -9.40
C MET A 279 38.67 76.95 -9.60
N THR A 280 38.90 75.64 -9.43
CA THR A 280 37.88 74.60 -9.63
C THR A 280 36.62 74.81 -8.78
N PRO A 281 36.68 75.12 -7.47
CA PRO A 281 35.49 75.42 -6.68
C PRO A 281 34.72 76.64 -7.21
N LEU A 282 35.41 77.72 -7.59
CA LEU A 282 34.78 78.92 -8.16
C LEU A 282 34.05 78.60 -9.47
N LEU A 283 34.70 77.82 -10.34
CA LEU A 283 34.12 77.38 -11.62
C LEU A 283 32.91 76.46 -11.39
N MET A 284 33.00 75.54 -10.43
CA MET A 284 31.88 74.68 -10.03
C MET A 284 30.69 75.51 -9.54
N THR A 285 30.92 76.53 -8.70
CA THR A 285 29.87 77.44 -8.23
C THR A 285 29.25 78.24 -9.38
N MET A 286 30.06 78.80 -10.30
CA MET A 286 29.55 79.55 -11.45
C MET A 286 28.70 78.68 -12.40
N LEU A 287 29.06 77.40 -12.55
CA LEU A 287 28.30 76.44 -13.35
C LEU A 287 27.08 75.86 -12.61
N GLY A 288 26.92 76.17 -11.31
CA GLY A 288 25.88 75.61 -10.46
C GLY A 288 26.08 74.12 -10.13
N LEU A 289 27.32 73.61 -10.26
CA LEU A 289 27.70 72.24 -9.90
C LEU A 289 27.99 72.17 -8.40
N LYS A 290 27.26 71.33 -7.68
CA LYS A 290 27.51 71.05 -6.25
C LYS A 290 28.62 70.01 -6.07
N SER A 291 28.62 68.96 -6.88
CA SER A 291 29.67 67.93 -6.80
C SER A 291 29.86 67.22 -8.13
N VAL A 292 31.09 66.72 -8.33
CA VAL A 292 31.49 65.91 -9.47
C VAL A 292 32.16 64.65 -8.92
N LYS A 293 31.64 63.48 -9.27
CA LYS A 293 32.20 62.18 -8.89
C LYS A 293 32.46 61.35 -10.14
N SER A 294 33.66 60.79 -10.26
CA SER A 294 33.94 59.76 -11.26
C SER A 294 33.56 58.41 -10.65
N THR A 295 32.56 57.76 -11.23
CA THR A 295 32.06 56.45 -10.77
C THR A 295 32.82 55.31 -11.46
N SER A 296 33.33 55.56 -12.67
CA SER A 296 34.13 54.64 -13.47
C SER A 296 35.10 55.43 -14.36
N THR A 297 36.08 54.75 -14.96
CA THR A 297 36.94 55.30 -16.01
C THR A 297 36.16 55.87 -17.18
N THR A 298 34.94 55.37 -17.42
CA THR A 298 34.04 55.77 -18.51
C THR A 298 32.79 56.50 -18.03
N CYS A 299 32.63 56.76 -16.72
CA CYS A 299 31.38 57.32 -16.19
C CYS A 299 31.60 58.44 -15.19
N MET A 300 30.93 59.57 -15.43
CA MET A 300 30.99 60.77 -14.62
C MET A 300 29.59 61.14 -14.12
N GLN A 301 29.48 61.39 -12.83
CA GLN A 301 28.24 61.80 -12.16
C GLN A 301 28.39 63.24 -11.67
N MET A 302 27.48 64.11 -12.08
CA MET A 302 27.50 65.54 -11.79
C MET A 302 26.18 65.93 -11.12
N VAL A 303 26.26 66.51 -9.93
CA VAL A 303 25.10 67.03 -9.20
C VAL A 303 25.08 68.54 -9.38
N PHE A 304 23.98 69.07 -9.91
CA PHE A 304 23.80 70.51 -10.14
C PHE A 304 22.55 71.03 -9.44
N GLN A 305 22.62 72.29 -9.02
CA GLN A 305 21.53 73.01 -8.40
C GLN A 305 20.59 73.55 -9.49
N VAL A 306 19.36 73.06 -9.52
CA VAL A 306 18.39 73.36 -10.58
C VAL A 306 17.53 74.58 -10.23
N ALA A 307 17.14 74.70 -8.97
CA ALA A 307 16.37 75.85 -8.49
C ALA A 307 16.88 76.32 -7.11
N SER A 308 16.99 77.64 -6.97
CA SER A 308 17.53 78.30 -5.76
C SER A 308 16.48 78.61 -4.69
N SER A 309 15.25 78.13 -4.83
CA SER A 309 14.18 78.39 -3.85
C SER A 309 13.95 77.16 -2.98
N GLU A 310 13.60 77.36 -1.71
CA GLU A 310 13.28 76.29 -0.78
C GLU A 310 12.02 75.52 -1.22
N PRO A 311 12.03 74.17 -1.25
CA PRO A 311 13.18 73.28 -1.01
C PRO A 311 14.14 73.26 -2.22
N GLU A 312 15.45 73.32 -1.93
CA GLU A 312 16.49 73.18 -2.96
C GLU A 312 16.29 71.88 -3.74
N GLN A 313 16.19 72.00 -5.07
CA GLN A 313 16.09 70.83 -5.95
C GLN A 313 17.40 70.67 -6.69
N ASP A 314 18.08 69.58 -6.36
CA ASP A 314 19.27 69.11 -7.04
C ASP A 314 18.87 68.07 -8.08
N ALA A 315 19.63 68.00 -9.17
CA ALA A 315 19.50 66.93 -10.15
C ALA A 315 20.86 66.34 -10.45
N THR A 316 20.89 65.03 -10.60
CA THR A 316 22.10 64.28 -10.89
C THR A 316 22.12 63.84 -12.34
N LEU A 317 23.08 64.38 -13.11
CA LEU A 317 23.39 63.96 -14.47
C LEU A 317 24.48 62.89 -14.44
N GLN A 318 24.20 61.74 -15.02
CA GLN A 318 25.19 60.70 -15.28
C GLN A 318 25.55 60.75 -16.77
N VAL A 319 26.83 60.96 -17.07
CA VAL A 319 27.38 60.93 -18.43
C VAL A 319 28.28 59.71 -18.55
N SER A 320 28.00 58.87 -19.54
CA SER A 320 28.78 57.68 -19.88
C SER A 320 29.51 57.94 -21.20
N LEU A 321 30.84 57.81 -21.17
CA LEU A 321 31.75 58.03 -22.29
C LEU A 321 32.19 56.66 -22.82
N GLY A 322 31.73 56.27 -24.01
CA GLY A 322 32.27 55.10 -24.71
C GLY A 322 33.57 55.42 -25.48
N GLU A 323 34.02 54.48 -26.31
CA GLU A 323 35.29 54.56 -27.04
C GLU A 323 35.29 55.66 -28.13
N GLY A 324 34.13 56.21 -28.48
CA GLY A 324 34.02 57.32 -29.42
C GLY A 324 32.86 58.28 -29.14
N VAL A 325 32.81 59.36 -29.93
CA VAL A 325 31.76 60.40 -29.88
C VAL A 325 30.35 59.83 -30.12
N ALA A 326 30.25 58.70 -30.84
CA ALA A 326 28.99 58.00 -31.09
C ALA A 326 28.43 57.29 -29.85
N ASP A 327 29.27 57.02 -28.85
CA ASP A 327 28.95 56.19 -27.69
C ASP A 327 28.78 57.01 -26.40
N VAL A 328 28.61 58.33 -26.54
CA VAL A 328 28.32 59.21 -25.40
C VAL A 328 26.83 59.14 -25.09
N ASP A 329 26.50 58.60 -23.93
CA ASP A 329 25.14 58.56 -23.40
C ASP A 329 25.05 59.44 -22.14
N ALA A 330 23.86 60.00 -21.90
CA ALA A 330 23.60 60.79 -20.72
C ALA A 330 22.17 60.60 -20.25
N LYS A 331 22.02 60.46 -18.93
CA LYS A 331 20.72 60.33 -18.28
C LYS A 331 20.68 61.10 -16.97
N PHE A 332 19.52 61.63 -16.63
CA PHE A 332 19.26 62.07 -15.27
C PHE A 332 18.85 60.89 -14.41
N LEU A 333 19.40 60.80 -13.21
CA LEU A 333 18.97 59.79 -12.23
C LEU A 333 17.70 60.22 -11.49
N ASP A 334 17.57 61.53 -11.25
CA ASP A 334 16.52 62.08 -10.38
C ASP A 334 15.34 62.68 -11.19
N LEU A 335 15.48 62.82 -12.51
CA LEU A 335 14.47 63.43 -13.39
C LEU A 335 14.13 62.50 -14.56
N THR A 336 12.84 62.35 -14.86
CA THR A 336 12.34 61.60 -16.03
C THR A 336 12.38 62.47 -17.29
N LEU A 337 13.59 62.86 -17.69
CA LEU A 337 13.82 63.68 -18.88
C LEU A 337 14.58 62.90 -19.95
N PRO A 338 14.00 62.70 -21.14
CA PRO A 338 14.73 62.08 -22.24
C PRO A 338 15.79 63.05 -22.79
N LEU A 339 17.06 62.66 -22.74
CA LEU A 339 18.19 63.45 -23.25
C LEU A 339 18.62 63.08 -24.67
N GLN A 340 18.01 62.06 -25.29
CA GLN A 340 18.47 61.51 -26.57
C GLN A 340 18.48 62.55 -27.70
N GLU A 341 17.45 63.41 -27.79
CA GLU A 341 17.42 64.49 -28.78
C GLU A 341 18.50 65.55 -28.51
N THR A 342 18.78 65.82 -27.25
CA THR A 342 19.81 66.79 -26.84
C THR A 342 21.21 66.26 -27.16
N ILE A 343 21.44 64.97 -26.93
CA ILE A 343 22.67 64.29 -27.31
C ILE A 343 22.84 64.36 -28.83
N ARG A 344 21.78 64.09 -29.60
CA ARG A 344 21.81 64.19 -31.06
C ARG A 344 22.11 65.61 -31.55
N GLU A 345 21.48 66.61 -30.95
CA GLU A 345 21.74 68.03 -31.25
C GLU A 345 23.19 68.40 -30.92
N CYS A 346 23.67 68.03 -29.73
CA CYS A 346 25.05 68.33 -29.31
C CYS A 346 26.08 67.65 -30.21
N ARG A 347 25.84 66.40 -30.65
CA ARG A 347 26.69 65.69 -31.62
C ARG A 347 26.74 66.40 -32.97
N HIS A 348 25.64 66.99 -33.40
CA HIS A 348 25.61 67.75 -34.64
C HIS A 348 26.50 69.01 -34.56
N TYR A 349 26.49 69.71 -33.43
CA TYR A 349 27.26 70.95 -33.25
C TYR A 349 28.73 70.74 -32.85
N ALA A 350 29.05 69.70 -32.07
CA ALA A 350 30.40 69.46 -31.55
C ALA A 350 31.34 68.75 -32.55
N GLY A 351 30.82 68.28 -33.69
CA GLY A 351 31.62 67.56 -34.68
C GLY A 351 32.17 66.22 -34.16
N LYS A 352 33.43 65.89 -34.50
CA LYS A 352 34.09 64.63 -34.13
C LYS A 352 34.92 64.69 -32.84
N ARG A 353 34.90 65.80 -32.11
CA ARG A 353 35.72 65.98 -30.91
C ARG A 353 34.88 65.76 -29.64
N LEU A 354 35.36 64.89 -28.76
CA LEU A 354 34.72 64.61 -27.49
C LEU A 354 34.78 65.82 -26.54
N ASP A 355 35.88 66.58 -26.61
CA ASP A 355 36.17 67.73 -25.77
C ASP A 355 35.14 68.85 -25.93
N ASP A 356 34.56 69.01 -27.12
CA ASP A 356 33.53 70.02 -27.41
C ASP A 356 32.11 69.51 -27.06
N LEU A 357 31.91 68.18 -27.13
CA LEU A 357 30.61 67.56 -26.91
C LEU A 357 30.19 67.61 -25.44
N VAL A 358 31.08 67.22 -24.53
CA VAL A 358 30.74 67.06 -23.10
C VAL A 358 30.31 68.39 -22.47
N PRO A 359 31.02 69.52 -22.62
CA PRO A 359 30.60 70.80 -22.07
C PRO A 359 29.26 71.30 -22.66
N LEU A 360 29.05 71.10 -23.97
CA LEU A 360 27.81 71.50 -24.65
C LEU A 360 26.62 70.67 -24.13
N LEU A 361 26.81 69.36 -23.99
CA LEU A 361 25.82 68.44 -23.45
C LEU A 361 25.46 68.78 -22.00
N ILE A 362 26.46 69.04 -21.14
CA ILE A 362 26.24 69.45 -19.75
C ILE A 362 25.40 70.73 -19.72
N ARG A 363 25.79 71.76 -20.47
CA ARG A 363 25.08 73.05 -20.50
C ARG A 363 23.62 72.89 -20.93
N LYS A 364 23.38 72.18 -22.05
CA LYS A 364 22.03 71.94 -22.57
C LYS A 364 21.18 71.10 -21.63
N SER A 365 21.78 70.09 -21.01
CA SER A 365 21.11 69.22 -20.03
C SER A 365 20.69 70.02 -18.79
N ILE A 366 21.58 70.86 -18.24
CA ILE A 366 21.27 71.74 -17.11
C ILE A 366 20.12 72.69 -17.46
N ASP A 367 20.16 73.31 -18.64
CA ASP A 367 19.08 74.21 -19.08
C ASP A 367 17.74 73.47 -19.21
N LEU A 368 17.73 72.23 -19.71
CA LEU A 368 16.53 71.40 -19.80
C LEU A 368 16.00 71.01 -18.43
N ALA A 369 16.87 70.58 -17.51
CA ALA A 369 16.49 70.27 -16.14
C ALA A 369 15.90 71.50 -15.44
N ARG A 370 16.50 72.68 -15.62
CA ARG A 370 15.97 73.96 -15.10
C ARG A 370 14.57 74.26 -15.61
N ARG A 371 14.34 74.12 -16.92
CA ARG A 371 13.02 74.32 -17.52
C ARG A 371 12.00 73.32 -17.00
N HIS A 372 12.40 72.06 -16.89
CA HIS A 372 11.52 71.01 -16.38
C HIS A 372 11.14 71.25 -14.92
N VAL A 373 12.10 71.60 -14.05
CA VAL A 373 11.80 71.93 -12.65
C VAL A 373 10.88 73.14 -12.53
N LEU A 374 11.10 74.19 -13.33
CA LEU A 374 10.18 75.34 -13.39
C LEU A 374 8.78 74.93 -13.85
N LYS A 375 8.68 74.12 -14.91
CA LYS A 375 7.41 73.57 -15.41
C LYS A 375 6.70 72.77 -14.32
N MET A 376 7.40 71.85 -13.66
CA MET A 376 6.84 71.01 -12.59
C MET A 376 6.46 71.81 -11.35
N ARG A 377 7.13 72.93 -11.08
CA ARG A 377 6.77 73.85 -10.00
C ARG A 377 5.48 74.59 -10.32
N GLU A 378 5.37 75.16 -11.52
CA GLU A 378 4.14 75.82 -11.95
C GLU A 378 2.96 74.83 -11.98
N LEU A 379 3.21 73.58 -12.40
CA LEU A 379 2.21 72.51 -12.35
C LEU A 379 1.72 72.19 -10.94
N ARG A 380 2.63 72.09 -9.97
CA ARG A 380 2.26 71.90 -8.57
C ARG A 380 1.49 73.09 -7.99
N GLY A 381 1.75 74.31 -8.47
CA GLY A 381 0.98 75.48 -8.07
C GLY A 381 -0.48 75.51 -8.57
N MET A 382 -0.88 74.56 -9.44
CA MET A 382 -2.20 74.51 -10.06
C MET A 382 -3.13 73.46 -9.46
N ASP A 383 -2.89 73.05 -8.21
CA ASP A 383 -3.71 72.08 -7.47
C ASP A 383 -5.22 72.35 -7.67
N GLY A 384 -5.92 71.38 -8.28
CA GLY A 384 -7.36 71.41 -8.56
C GLY A 384 -7.78 71.44 -10.04
N LYS A 385 -6.86 71.32 -11.01
CA LYS A 385 -7.19 71.19 -12.44
C LYS A 385 -6.79 69.83 -13.00
N ASP A 386 -7.60 69.29 -13.91
CA ASP A 386 -7.33 68.02 -14.58
C ASP A 386 -6.16 68.20 -15.56
N ILE A 387 -4.99 67.73 -15.13
CA ILE A 387 -3.78 67.71 -15.93
C ILE A 387 -3.69 66.33 -16.60
N VAL A 388 -3.76 66.29 -17.93
CA VAL A 388 -3.61 65.08 -18.74
C VAL A 388 -2.31 65.17 -19.51
N TYR A 389 -1.48 64.13 -19.45
CA TYR A 389 -0.25 64.02 -20.25
C TYR A 389 -0.57 63.28 -21.54
N ASP A 390 -0.23 63.88 -22.68
CA ASP A 390 -0.32 63.27 -24.02
C ASP A 390 1.07 63.22 -24.67
N ASP A 391 1.25 62.42 -25.71
CA ASP A 391 2.51 62.18 -26.42
C ASP A 391 3.11 63.48 -26.99
N PHE A 392 2.29 64.50 -27.22
CA PHE A 392 2.67 65.80 -27.78
C PHE A 392 2.94 66.89 -26.74
N GLY A 393 2.70 66.63 -25.44
CA GLY A 393 2.92 67.61 -24.40
C GLY A 393 1.94 67.51 -23.24
N LEU A 394 1.95 68.54 -22.40
CA LEU A 394 1.08 68.59 -21.24
C LEU A 394 -0.23 69.30 -21.62
N ILE A 395 -1.36 68.60 -21.50
CA ILE A 395 -2.70 69.16 -21.72
C ILE A 395 -3.28 69.56 -20.36
N ILE A 396 -3.53 70.84 -20.16
CA ILE A 396 -4.24 71.35 -18.98
C ILE A 396 -5.68 71.61 -19.38
N GLU A 397 -6.63 70.90 -18.78
CA GLU A 397 -8.05 71.18 -18.98
C GLU A 397 -8.59 72.04 -17.84
N GLY A 398 -9.50 72.94 -18.16
CA GLY A 398 -10.16 73.79 -17.17
C GLY A 398 -11.56 74.20 -17.60
N LEU A 399 -12.38 74.59 -16.63
CA LEU A 399 -13.69 75.19 -16.85
C LEU A 399 -13.59 76.70 -16.60
N GLY A 400 -14.00 77.51 -17.59
CA GLY A 400 -14.12 78.96 -17.42
C GLY A 400 -15.17 79.28 -16.35
N LYS A 401 -14.81 80.10 -15.34
CA LYS A 401 -15.70 80.37 -14.20
C LYS A 401 -16.97 81.12 -14.59
N LYS A 402 -16.90 81.99 -15.61
CA LYS A 402 -18.04 82.79 -16.10
C LYS A 402 -18.79 82.09 -17.23
N SER A 403 -18.07 81.55 -18.21
CA SER A 403 -18.67 80.93 -19.40
C SER A 403 -19.15 79.50 -19.19
N GLY A 404 -18.62 78.78 -18.20
CA GLY A 404 -18.87 77.35 -18.00
C GLY A 404 -18.32 76.43 -19.10
N LYS A 405 -17.61 76.99 -20.10
CA LYS A 405 -17.03 76.22 -21.19
C LYS A 405 -15.72 75.56 -20.76
N LYS A 406 -15.47 74.34 -21.26
CA LYS A 406 -14.19 73.67 -21.11
C LYS A 406 -13.18 74.26 -22.08
N TRP A 407 -11.96 74.50 -21.62
CA TRP A 407 -10.82 74.86 -22.45
C TRP A 407 -9.70 73.84 -22.26
N LYS A 408 -8.86 73.66 -23.29
CA LYS A 408 -7.67 72.81 -23.26
C LYS A 408 -6.44 73.65 -23.60
N LEU A 409 -5.40 73.54 -22.79
CA LEU A 409 -4.14 74.23 -23.00
C LEU A 409 -3.07 73.21 -23.34
N LEU A 410 -2.55 73.23 -24.57
CA LEU A 410 -1.44 72.37 -24.96
C LEU A 410 -0.13 73.10 -24.68
N VAL A 411 0.58 72.66 -23.65
CA VAL A 411 1.88 73.20 -23.27
C VAL A 411 2.98 72.41 -23.96
N SER A 412 3.69 73.07 -24.88
CA SER A 412 4.85 72.53 -25.58
C SER A 412 5.89 71.94 -24.61
N SER A 413 6.58 70.88 -25.04
CA SER A 413 7.76 70.32 -24.34
C SER A 413 8.87 71.36 -24.10
N SER A 414 8.92 72.42 -24.93
CA SER A 414 9.93 73.48 -24.87
C SER A 414 9.62 74.63 -23.90
N TYR A 415 8.46 74.61 -23.25
CA TYR A 415 8.05 75.58 -22.23
C TYR A 415 9.03 75.59 -21.03
N PRO A 416 9.39 76.76 -20.43
CA PRO A 416 8.87 78.11 -20.67
C PRO A 416 9.63 78.96 -21.71
N ARG A 417 10.74 78.51 -22.29
CA ARG A 417 11.65 79.34 -23.13
C ARG A 417 12.14 78.63 -24.41
N GLY A 418 11.23 78.05 -25.18
CA GLY A 418 11.54 77.51 -26.52
C GLY A 418 11.77 78.61 -27.56
N VAL A 419 12.39 78.27 -28.71
CA VAL A 419 12.53 79.19 -29.86
C VAL A 419 11.16 79.56 -30.43
N ALA A 420 10.19 78.66 -30.33
CA ALA A 420 8.78 78.90 -30.60
C ALA A 420 7.99 79.33 -29.34
N GLY A 421 8.69 79.72 -28.26
CA GLY A 421 8.28 79.88 -26.84
C GLY A 421 6.90 80.44 -26.59
N GLY A 422 5.89 79.65 -26.93
CA GLY A 422 4.50 80.00 -26.88
C GLY A 422 3.75 78.89 -26.19
N ILE A 423 2.88 79.29 -25.27
CA ILE A 423 1.76 78.46 -24.87
C ILE A 423 0.78 78.51 -26.03
N THR A 424 0.54 77.39 -26.70
CA THR A 424 -0.53 77.27 -27.69
C THR A 424 -1.82 76.95 -26.97
N ILE A 425 -2.75 77.91 -26.97
CA ILE A 425 -4.08 77.74 -26.40
C ILE A 425 -4.99 77.22 -27.51
N GLU A 426 -5.63 76.07 -27.29
CA GLU A 426 -6.66 75.55 -28.19
C GLU A 426 -7.99 75.48 -27.43
N ALA A 427 -8.82 76.51 -27.60
CA ALA A 427 -10.16 76.54 -27.01
C ALA A 427 -11.08 75.53 -27.72
N CYS A 428 -11.36 74.40 -27.07
CA CYS A 428 -12.26 73.39 -27.60
C CYS A 428 -13.72 73.70 -27.20
N GLY A 429 -14.41 74.52 -28.00
CA GLY A 429 -15.87 74.62 -27.94
C GLY A 429 -16.51 73.34 -28.48
N GLY A 430 -17.56 72.83 -27.83
CA GLY A 430 -18.13 71.49 -28.05
C GLY A 430 -18.84 71.21 -29.38
N VAL A 431 -18.45 71.80 -30.51
CA VAL A 431 -18.94 71.45 -31.84
C VAL A 431 -17.79 71.60 -32.83
N GLU A 432 -17.41 70.49 -33.50
CA GLU A 432 -16.42 70.33 -34.58
C GLU A 432 -15.16 71.22 -34.50
N LEU A 433 -14.00 70.57 -34.29
CA LEU A 433 -12.64 71.15 -34.30
C LEU A 433 -12.34 71.92 -35.60
N GLN A 434 -12.87 73.13 -35.75
CA GLN A 434 -12.21 74.16 -36.51
C GLN A 434 -11.07 74.67 -35.63
N HIS A 435 -9.83 74.48 -36.08
CA HIS A 435 -8.65 75.07 -35.45
C HIS A 435 -8.81 76.60 -35.41
N VAL A 436 -9.43 77.13 -34.36
CA VAL A 436 -9.30 78.54 -34.02
C VAL A 436 -7.89 78.69 -33.48
N LYS A 437 -6.93 78.87 -34.39
CA LYS A 437 -5.60 79.38 -34.07
C LYS A 437 -5.75 80.84 -33.67
N THR A 438 -6.31 81.12 -32.51
CA THR A 438 -6.00 82.36 -31.81
C THR A 438 -4.55 82.24 -31.33
N LYS A 439 -3.62 82.52 -32.25
CA LYS A 439 -2.27 82.93 -31.85
C LYS A 439 -2.45 84.22 -31.06
N ILE A 440 -2.66 84.11 -29.75
CA ILE A 440 -2.38 85.21 -28.85
C ILE A 440 -0.89 85.48 -29.09
N SER A 441 -0.59 86.59 -29.75
CA SER A 441 0.78 86.99 -30.05
C SER A 441 1.58 86.90 -28.76
N THR A 442 2.55 85.98 -28.75
CA THR A 442 3.31 85.46 -27.61
C THR A 442 4.28 86.49 -27.03
N ALA A 443 3.96 87.78 -27.08
CA ALA A 443 4.87 88.85 -26.71
C ALA A 443 4.93 89.15 -25.21
N GLN A 444 3.97 88.70 -24.38
CA GLN A 444 3.91 89.13 -22.96
C GLN A 444 3.53 88.08 -21.91
N LEU A 445 3.17 86.84 -22.30
CA LEU A 445 2.81 85.80 -21.32
C LEU A 445 4.00 84.87 -21.10
N HIS A 446 4.70 85.05 -19.98
CA HIS A 446 5.93 84.33 -19.68
C HIS A 446 5.71 83.07 -18.83
N THR A 447 4.59 82.97 -18.12
CA THR A 447 4.31 81.85 -17.20
C THR A 447 2.87 81.34 -17.26
N LEU A 448 2.62 80.04 -17.00
CA LEU A 448 1.29 79.43 -16.93
C LEU A 448 0.43 80.10 -15.85
N SER A 449 1.08 80.57 -14.79
CA SER A 449 0.47 81.35 -13.72
C SER A 449 -0.13 82.68 -14.19
N GLN A 450 0.32 83.24 -15.31
CA GLN A 450 -0.27 84.45 -15.91
C GLN A 450 -1.42 84.11 -16.86
N VAL A 451 -1.28 83.04 -17.66
CA VAL A 451 -2.27 82.68 -18.70
C VAL A 451 -3.57 82.15 -18.09
N ILE A 452 -3.44 81.36 -17.03
CA ILE A 452 -4.58 80.62 -16.48
C ILE A 452 -5.63 81.51 -15.78
N PRO A 453 -5.24 82.54 -15.00
CA PRO A 453 -6.20 83.53 -14.52
C PRO A 453 -6.96 84.22 -15.65
N MET A 454 -6.28 84.57 -16.76
CA MET A 454 -6.93 85.22 -17.91
C MET A 454 -7.98 84.31 -18.56
N LEU A 455 -7.66 83.03 -18.76
CA LEU A 455 -8.60 82.02 -19.27
C LEU A 455 -9.79 81.75 -18.33
N ASN A 456 -9.62 82.01 -17.03
CA ASN A 456 -10.70 81.87 -16.07
C ASN A 456 -11.62 83.11 -16.03
N GLU A 457 -11.13 84.29 -16.44
CA GLU A 457 -11.81 85.59 -16.31
C GLU A 457 -12.46 86.12 -17.60
N GLU A 458 -11.91 85.79 -18.78
CA GLU A 458 -12.45 86.16 -20.09
C GLU A 458 -13.49 85.14 -20.58
N ASP A 459 -14.59 85.62 -21.18
CA ASP A 459 -15.55 84.81 -21.93
C ASP A 459 -15.00 84.46 -23.33
N LEU A 460 -13.92 83.67 -23.35
CA LEU A 460 -13.35 83.09 -24.57
C LEU A 460 -14.21 81.93 -25.15
#